data_AF-A0A960PN77-F1
#
_entry.id   AF-A0A960PN77-F1
#
_cell.length_a   1.000
_cell.length_b   1.000
_cell.length_c   1.000
_cell.angle_alpha   90.00
_cell.angle_beta   90.00
_cell.angle_gamma   90.00
#
_symmetry.space_group_name_H-M   'P 1'
#
loop_
_entity.id
_entity.type
_entity.pdbx_description
1 polymer ?
#
loop_
_entity_poly.entity_id
_entity_poly.type
_entity_poly.pdbx_seq_one_letter_code
_entity_poly.pdbx_strand_id
1 'polypeptide(L)'
;MSSQAEDHDSENQWQEPKGLVRAALQGIAIGVVVAMVGVTLTALANGQKLGAALGLGGFAAVWTGLGFGFMTAGVTFAQRLEDSEGHH
;
A
#
# COMPACT_ATOMS: atom_id res chain seq x y z
N MET A 1 -28.79 -32.98 14.51
CA MET A 1 -27.41 -32.60 14.88
C MET A 1 -26.71 -32.00 13.66
N SER A 2 -27.15 -30.84 13.18
CA SER A 2 -26.54 -30.17 12.01
C SER A 2 -26.72 -28.64 12.00
N SER A 3 -27.40 -28.05 12.98
CA SER A 3 -27.74 -26.61 13.00
C SER A 3 -26.73 -25.74 13.76
N GLN A 4 -25.64 -26.32 14.28
CA GLN A 4 -24.66 -25.61 15.13
C GLN A 4 -23.35 -25.29 14.40
N ALA A 5 -23.25 -25.63 13.12
CA ALA A 5 -22.05 -25.39 12.31
C ALA A 5 -22.14 -24.12 11.44
N GLU A 6 -23.33 -23.52 11.29
CA GLU A 6 -23.55 -22.37 10.38
C GLU A 6 -23.48 -21.00 11.06
N ASP A 7 -23.37 -20.93 12.39
CA ASP A 7 -23.40 -19.66 13.15
C ASP A 7 -22.00 -19.09 13.50
N HIS A 8 -20.92 -19.82 13.18
CA HIS A 8 -19.55 -19.41 13.50
C HIS A 8 -18.80 -18.72 12.34
N ASP A 9 -19.37 -18.66 11.14
CA ASP A 9 -18.74 -18.00 9.97
C ASP A 9 -19.03 -16.50 9.89
N SER A 10 -20.03 -16.01 10.62
CA SER A 10 -20.47 -14.60 10.63
C SER A 10 -19.67 -13.71 11.58
N GLU A 11 -19.03 -14.26 12.62
CA GLU A 11 -18.19 -13.51 13.56
C GLU A 11 -16.76 -13.25 13.04
N ASN A 12 -16.34 -13.90 11.95
CA ASN A 12 -15.01 -13.75 11.36
C ASN A 12 -14.98 -12.90 10.08
N GLN A 13 -16.03 -12.13 9.78
CA GLN A 13 -15.95 -11.15 8.69
C GLN A 13 -15.05 -9.99 9.11
N TRP A 14 -13.83 -9.97 8.57
CA TRP A 14 -12.94 -8.82 8.65
C TRP A 14 -13.66 -7.56 8.15
N GLN A 15 -14.11 -6.74 9.09
CA GLN A 15 -14.67 -5.43 8.77
C GLN A 15 -13.51 -4.49 8.48
N GLU A 16 -13.28 -4.25 7.20
CA GLU A 16 -12.16 -3.43 6.76
C GLU A 16 -12.23 -2.03 7.41
N PRO A 17 -11.18 -1.61 8.15
CA PRO A 17 -11.20 -0.34 8.86
C PRO A 17 -11.43 0.81 7.87
N LYS A 18 -12.48 1.62 8.12
CA LYS A 18 -12.88 2.74 7.25
C LYS A 18 -11.69 3.65 6.95
N GLY A 19 -11.20 3.65 5.71
CA GLY A 19 -10.09 4.52 5.27
C GLY A 19 -8.74 3.82 5.08
N LEU A 20 -8.61 2.54 5.44
CA LEU A 20 -7.38 1.76 5.23
C LEU A 20 -7.06 1.58 3.73
N VAL A 21 -8.07 1.21 2.93
CA VAL A 21 -7.96 1.17 1.47
C VAL A 21 -7.55 2.51 0.89
N ARG A 22 -8.10 3.61 1.41
CA ARG A 22 -7.78 4.97 0.94
C ARG A 22 -6.32 5.32 1.24
N ALA A 23 -5.83 5.00 2.43
CA ALA A 23 -4.44 5.20 2.81
C ALA A 23 -3.49 4.32 1.98
N ALA A 24 -3.89 3.09 1.68
CA ALA A 24 -3.16 2.20 0.77
C ALA A 24 -3.04 2.81 -0.63
N LEU A 25 -4.18 3.23 -1.22
CA LEU A 25 -4.21 3.83 -2.55
C LEU A 25 -3.41 5.14 -2.63
N GLN A 26 -3.49 5.98 -1.59
CA GLN A 26 -2.68 7.20 -1.50
C GLN A 26 -1.18 6.86 -1.44
N GLY A 27 -0.81 5.85 -0.63
CA GLY A 27 0.57 5.37 -0.58
C GLY A 27 1.03 4.83 -1.94
N ILE A 28 0.21 4.04 -2.63
CA ILE A 28 0.54 3.55 -3.98
C ILE A 28 0.80 4.72 -4.93
N ALA A 29 -0.11 5.70 -4.96
CA ALA A 29 0.03 6.85 -5.85
C ALA A 29 1.33 7.64 -5.57
N ILE A 30 1.64 7.90 -4.31
CA ILE A 30 2.86 8.61 -3.91
C ILE A 30 4.10 7.78 -4.29
N GLY A 31 4.12 6.49 -3.93
CA GLY A 31 5.23 5.59 -4.20
C GLY A 31 5.51 5.44 -5.70
N VAL A 32 4.47 5.32 -6.53
CA VAL A 32 4.58 5.28 -7.99
C VAL A 32 5.22 6.56 -8.51
N VAL A 33 4.73 7.73 -8.12
CA VAL A 33 5.24 9.01 -8.63
C VAL A 33 6.69 9.23 -8.21
N VAL A 34 7.01 9.01 -6.94
CA VAL A 34 8.37 9.21 -6.40
C VAL A 34 9.36 8.26 -7.07
N ALA A 35 9.01 6.98 -7.19
CA ALA A 35 9.88 5.99 -7.83
C ALA A 35 10.03 6.25 -9.32
N MET A 36 8.94 6.55 -10.03
CA MET A 36 8.96 6.86 -11.45
C MET A 36 9.91 8.03 -11.72
N VAL A 37 9.73 9.15 -11.02
CA VAL A 37 10.54 10.35 -11.21
C VAL A 37 11.98 10.11 -10.74
N GLY A 38 12.16 9.57 -9.53
CA GLY A 38 13.48 9.35 -8.94
C GLY A 38 14.36 8.41 -9.76
N VAL A 39 13.82 7.26 -10.16
CA VAL A 39 14.56 6.26 -10.95
C VAL A 39 14.78 6.74 -12.38
N THR A 40 13.80 7.40 -13.01
CA THR A 40 13.96 7.96 -14.36
C THR A 40 15.04 9.03 -14.38
N LEU A 41 15.02 9.98 -13.44
CA LEU A 41 16.02 11.04 -13.34
C LEU A 41 17.41 10.48 -13.02
N THR A 42 17.49 9.48 -12.15
CA THR A 42 18.76 8.81 -11.84
C THR A 42 19.32 8.10 -13.07
N ALA A 43 18.49 7.37 -13.82
CA ALA A 43 18.90 6.70 -15.05
C ALA A 43 19.36 7.70 -16.13
N LEU A 44 18.65 8.83 -16.27
CA LEU A 44 19.05 9.95 -17.14
C LEU A 44 20.39 10.56 -16.72
N ALA A 45 20.59 10.80 -15.43
CA ALA A 45 21.84 11.33 -14.89
C ALA A 45 23.03 10.37 -15.11
N ASN A 46 22.77 9.07 -15.22
CA ASN A 46 23.76 8.05 -15.58
C ASN A 46 23.95 7.88 -17.10
N GLY A 47 23.36 8.75 -17.92
CA GLY A 47 23.53 8.74 -19.37
C GLY A 47 22.69 7.69 -20.11
N GLN A 48 21.69 7.08 -19.46
CA GLN A 48 20.77 6.20 -20.17
C GLN A 48 19.87 6.97 -21.14
N LYS A 49 19.51 6.32 -22.25
CA LYS A 49 18.53 6.85 -23.21
C LYS A 49 17.18 7.01 -22.53
N LEU A 50 16.47 8.09 -22.87
CA LEU A 50 15.18 8.45 -22.27
C LEU A 50 14.18 7.27 -22.24
N GLY A 51 14.09 6.48 -23.31
CA GLY A 51 13.22 5.30 -23.36
C GLY A 51 13.59 4.21 -22.37
N ALA A 52 14.89 3.96 -22.16
CA ALA A 52 15.36 2.98 -21.17
C ALA A 52 15.15 3.50 -19.74
N ALA A 53 15.42 4.79 -19.51
CA ALA A 53 15.20 5.45 -18.22
C ALA A 53 13.73 5.44 -17.80
N LEU A 54 12.81 5.74 -18.73
CA LEU A 54 11.37 5.66 -18.49
C LEU A 54 10.90 4.22 -18.25
N GLY A 55 11.45 3.24 -18.98
CA GLY A 55 11.15 1.82 -18.75
C GLY A 55 11.61 1.37 -17.37
N LEU A 56 12.81 1.76 -16.95
CA LEU A 56 13.35 1.46 -15.63
C LEU A 56 12.55 2.12 -14.51
N GLY A 57 12.19 3.40 -14.70
CA GLY A 57 11.34 4.15 -13.78
C GLY A 57 9.96 3.52 -13.64
N GLY A 58 9.34 3.13 -14.74
CA GLY A 58 8.01 2.52 -14.75
C GLY A 58 8.02 1.15 -14.06
N PHE A 59 9.04 0.33 -14.34
CA PHE A 59 9.22 -0.96 -13.68
C PHE A 59 9.40 -0.80 -12.17
N ALA A 60 10.28 0.10 -11.74
CA ALA A 60 10.50 0.38 -10.33
C ALA A 60 9.24 0.93 -9.64
N ALA A 61 8.49 1.80 -10.33
CA ALA A 61 7.29 2.43 -9.79
C ALA A 61 6.19 1.44 -9.40
N VAL A 62 6.03 0.33 -10.12
CA VAL A 62 5.05 -0.70 -9.78
C VAL A 62 5.37 -1.32 -8.41
N TRP A 63 6.61 -1.76 -8.23
CA TRP A 63 7.02 -2.44 -6.99
C TRP A 63 7.12 -1.48 -5.81
N THR A 64 7.70 -0.30 -6.02
CA THR A 64 7.80 0.72 -4.97
C THR A 64 6.42 1.26 -4.59
N GLY A 65 5.53 1.46 -5.55
CA GLY A 65 4.15 1.86 -5.30
C GLY A 65 3.41 0.86 -4.41
N LEU A 66 3.42 -0.42 -4.78
CA LEU A 66 2.77 -1.47 -3.98
C LEU A 66 3.35 -1.57 -2.57
N GLY A 67 4.69 -1.55 -2.45
CA GLY A 67 5.36 -1.61 -1.15
C GLY A 67 5.02 -0.40 -0.26
N PHE A 68 5.05 0.81 -0.83
CA PHE A 68 4.73 2.03 -0.09
C PHE A 68 3.26 2.08 0.32
N GLY A 69 2.34 1.63 -0.54
CA GLY A 69 0.93 1.48 -0.22
C GLY A 69 0.66 0.52 0.93
N PHE A 70 1.33 -0.63 0.95
CA PHE A 70 1.20 -1.58 2.06
C PHE A 70 1.74 -1.00 3.36
N MET A 71 2.85 -0.27 3.30
CA MET A 71 3.42 0.41 4.47
C MET A 71 2.47 1.49 5.03
N THR A 72 1.90 2.34 4.18
CA THR A 72 0.96 3.39 4.65
C THR A 72 -0.31 2.78 5.22
N ALA A 73 -0.82 1.70 4.62
CA ALA A 73 -1.96 0.96 5.15
C ALA A 73 -1.64 0.35 6.53
N GLY A 74 -0.47 -0.27 6.68
CA GLY A 74 -0.01 -0.85 7.95
C GLY A 74 0.17 0.18 9.05
N VAL A 75 0.77 1.34 8.74
CA VAL A 75 0.90 2.44 9.70
C VAL A 75 -0.47 2.98 10.12
N THR A 76 -1.37 3.19 9.16
CA THR A 76 -2.74 3.65 9.46
C THR A 76 -3.50 2.64 10.31
N PHE A 77 -3.26 1.35 10.10
CA PHE A 77 -3.84 0.28 10.90
C PHE A 77 -3.29 0.28 12.33
N ALA A 78 -1.96 0.35 12.49
CA ALA A 78 -1.30 0.38 13.79
C ALA A 78 -1.76 1.58 14.64
N GLN A 79 -1.82 2.77 14.04
CA GLN A 79 -2.30 3.98 14.73
C GLN A 79 -3.72 3.83 15.28
N ARG A 80 -4.59 3.10 14.56
CA ARG A 80 -5.96 2.87 15.02
C ARG A 80 -6.07 1.88 16.16
N LEU A 81 -5.18 0.88 16.20
CA LEU A 81 -5.09 -0.03 17.33
C LEU A 81 -4.64 0.74 18.58
N GLU A 82 -3.62 1.58 18.45
CA GLU A 82 -3.14 2.46 19.53
C GLU A 82 -4.23 3.42 20.03
N ASP A 83 -4.99 4.06 19.12
CA ASP A 83 -6.12 4.93 19.48
C ASP A 83 -7.24 4.17 20.21
N SER A 84 -7.45 2.90 19.89
CA SER A 84 -8.49 2.07 20.51
C SER A 84 -8.09 1.57 21.89
N GLU A 85 -6.80 1.36 22.16
CA GLU A 85 -6.26 0.92 23.45
C GLU A 85 -6.00 2.08 24.43
N GLY A 86 -5.78 3.30 23.92
CA GLY A 86 -5.49 4.50 24.74
C GLY A 86 -6.70 5.16 25.41
N HIS A 87 -7.92 4.70 25.14
CA HIS A 87 -9.14 5.15 25.84
C HIS A 87 -9.42 4.28 27.09
N HIS A 88 -8.56 4.43 28.11
CA HIS A 88 -8.80 3.98 29.49
C HIS A 88 -8.47 5.10 30.48
#